data_AF-A0A7R9R0J2-F1
#
_entry.id   AF-A0A7R9R0J2-F1
#
_cell.length_a   1.000
_cell.length_b   1.000
_cell.length_c   1.000
_cell.angle_alpha   90.00
_cell.angle_beta   90.00
_cell.angle_gamma   90.00
#
_symmetry.space_group_name_H-M   'P 1'
#
loop_
_entity.id
_entity.type
_entity.pdbx_description
1 polymer ?
#
loop_
_entity_poly.entity_id
_entity_poly.type
_entity_poly.pdbx_seq_one_letter_code
_entity_poly.pdbx_strand_id
1 'polypeptide(L)'
;VRADRIEDCERACTETRDFVCKSFNFRAFFPDNCELSHFDSKEFKYDNPAYFEHNSQYDYYERSDMSAGPGPGPASASADCMEVTQTCTPEGMEFSLRTSEAFYGRIYTYGFYDSCFFDGNGGTTSVLRISRANGFPRCGTQQYGDAMTNIVVVQFNDYVQTSRDKKYNLTCYFSGPGEAVVTSNYLDTKTDGRHPTQIEHLPAQNILTSN
;
A
#
# COMPACT_ATOMS: atom_id res chain seq x y z
N VAL A 1 -16.27 -32.28 2.16
CA VAL A 1 -15.25 -33.14 2.82
C VAL A 1 -15.50 -33.11 4.32
N ARG A 2 -15.18 -34.17 5.06
CA ARG A 2 -15.19 -34.13 6.52
C ARG A 2 -13.76 -33.88 7.02
N ALA A 3 -13.59 -32.89 7.88
CA ALA A 3 -12.30 -32.49 8.44
C ALA A 3 -12.43 -32.36 9.97
N ASP A 4 -11.57 -33.01 10.75
CA ASP A 4 -11.68 -32.90 12.22
C ASP A 4 -11.06 -31.58 12.72
N ARG A 5 -10.11 -31.03 11.96
CA ARG A 5 -9.49 -29.72 12.22
C ARG A 5 -9.35 -28.91 10.94
N ILE A 6 -9.10 -27.61 11.10
CA ILE A 6 -8.86 -26.69 9.99
C ILE A 6 -7.71 -27.17 9.08
N GLU A 7 -6.65 -27.71 9.67
CA GLU A 7 -5.47 -28.17 8.91
C GLU A 7 -5.80 -29.38 8.01
N ASP A 8 -6.81 -30.18 8.36
CA ASP A 8 -7.28 -31.29 7.53
C ASP A 8 -8.08 -30.78 6.32
N CYS A 9 -8.84 -29.71 6.50
CA CYS A 9 -9.57 -29.05 5.41
C CYS A 9 -8.63 -28.33 4.45
N GLU A 10 -7.61 -27.65 4.98
CA GLU A 10 -6.54 -27.02 4.19
C GLU A 10 -5.79 -28.05 3.35
N ARG A 11 -5.44 -29.21 3.94
CA ARG A 11 -4.81 -30.31 3.21
C ARG A 11 -5.72 -30.86 2.13
N ALA A 12 -7.01 -31.04 2.40
CA ALA A 12 -7.98 -31.48 1.40
C ALA A 12 -8.09 -30.51 0.22
N CYS A 13 -8.05 -29.19 0.48
CA CYS A 13 -7.99 -28.16 -0.57
C CYS A 13 -6.70 -28.26 -1.39
N THR A 14 -5.57 -28.59 -0.75
CA THR A 14 -4.28 -28.71 -1.45
C THR A 14 -4.17 -29.99 -2.29
N GLU A 15 -4.78 -31.07 -1.82
CA GLU A 15 -4.67 -32.40 -2.45
C GLU A 15 -5.75 -32.70 -3.50
N THR A 16 -6.87 -31.95 -3.50
CA THR A 16 -7.95 -32.17 -4.47
C THR A 16 -7.46 -32.00 -5.91
N ARG A 17 -7.86 -32.93 -6.78
CA ARG A 17 -7.45 -32.97 -8.19
C ARG A 17 -8.59 -32.66 -9.15
N ASP A 18 -9.82 -32.61 -8.65
CA ASP A 18 -11.01 -32.38 -9.46
C ASP A 18 -11.06 -30.94 -9.97
N PHE A 19 -10.48 -30.00 -9.22
CA PHE A 19 -10.35 -28.59 -9.57
C PHE A 19 -9.18 -27.96 -8.83
N VAL A 20 -8.75 -26.77 -9.26
CA VAL A 20 -7.76 -25.97 -8.53
C VAL A 20 -8.46 -25.27 -7.37
N CYS A 21 -8.39 -25.85 -6.18
CA CYS A 21 -9.00 -25.25 -4.99
C CYS A 21 -8.27 -23.95 -4.63
N LYS A 22 -9.00 -22.83 -4.59
CA LYS A 22 -8.46 -21.52 -4.21
C LYS A 22 -8.90 -21.07 -2.83
N SER A 23 -10.01 -21.61 -2.33
CA SER A 23 -10.53 -21.29 -1.00
C SER A 23 -11.30 -22.47 -0.41
N PHE A 24 -11.54 -22.43 0.88
CA PHE A 24 -12.41 -23.37 1.57
C PHE A 24 -13.17 -22.71 2.72
N ASN A 25 -14.36 -23.24 2.99
CA ASN A 25 -15.15 -22.90 4.16
C ASN A 25 -14.99 -24.00 5.22
N PHE A 26 -14.72 -23.64 6.48
CA PHE A 26 -14.58 -24.59 7.59
C PHE A 26 -15.49 -24.25 8.78
N ARG A 27 -16.08 -25.28 9.41
CA ARG A 27 -16.79 -25.18 10.70
C ARG A 27 -16.49 -26.39 11.58
N ALA A 28 -16.30 -26.18 12.89
CA ALA A 28 -15.78 -27.24 13.76
C ALA A 28 -16.81 -28.31 14.20
N PHE A 29 -18.11 -27.98 14.24
CA PHE A 29 -19.10 -28.77 15.00
C PHE A 29 -20.14 -29.54 14.18
N PHE A 30 -20.01 -29.58 12.85
CA PHE A 30 -21.01 -30.21 11.96
C PHE A 30 -20.40 -31.39 11.19
N PRO A 31 -21.21 -32.32 10.65
CA PRO A 31 -20.72 -33.41 9.81
C PRO A 31 -20.21 -32.96 8.44
N ASP A 32 -20.93 -32.03 7.80
CA ASP A 32 -20.51 -31.35 6.57
C ASP A 32 -19.85 -30.05 6.97
N ASN A 33 -18.53 -30.01 6.91
CA ASN A 33 -17.81 -29.02 7.71
C ASN A 33 -16.55 -28.48 7.06
N CYS A 34 -16.23 -29.00 5.88
CA CYS A 34 -15.19 -28.54 5.00
C CYS A 34 -15.73 -28.53 3.56
N GLU A 35 -15.94 -27.33 3.02
CA GLU A 35 -16.38 -27.10 1.66
C GLU A 35 -15.24 -26.46 0.86
N LEU A 36 -14.85 -27.11 -0.23
CA LEU A 36 -13.73 -26.69 -1.08
C LEU A 36 -14.26 -25.93 -2.28
N SER A 37 -13.60 -24.82 -2.65
CA SER A 37 -14.03 -23.96 -3.74
C SER A 37 -12.86 -23.62 -4.68
N HIS A 38 -13.16 -23.49 -5.97
CA HIS A 38 -12.22 -23.00 -6.99
C HIS A 38 -12.23 -21.48 -7.13
N PHE A 39 -13.15 -20.80 -6.45
CA PHE A 39 -13.25 -19.35 -6.44
C PHE A 39 -12.42 -18.76 -5.28
N ASP A 40 -11.89 -17.57 -5.50
CA ASP A 40 -11.25 -16.74 -4.48
C ASP A 40 -12.07 -15.44 -4.28
N SER A 41 -11.70 -14.62 -3.29
CA SER A 41 -12.29 -13.32 -2.97
C SER A 41 -12.28 -12.33 -4.13
N LYS A 42 -11.47 -12.58 -5.17
CA LYS A 42 -11.36 -11.72 -6.35
C LYS A 42 -12.43 -12.06 -7.39
N GLU A 43 -12.84 -13.33 -7.48
CA GLU A 43 -13.82 -13.82 -8.45
C GLU A 43 -15.27 -13.75 -7.97
N PHE A 44 -15.50 -13.61 -6.67
CA PHE A 44 -16.86 -13.46 -6.13
C PHE A 44 -17.47 -12.12 -6.54
N LYS A 45 -18.25 -12.14 -7.63
CA LYS A 45 -19.10 -11.04 -8.04
C LYS A 45 -20.22 -10.86 -7.01
N TYR A 46 -20.19 -9.71 -6.34
CA TYR A 46 -21.01 -9.35 -5.19
C TYR A 46 -22.50 -9.11 -5.49
N ASP A 47 -22.89 -9.07 -6.76
CA ASP A 47 -24.29 -8.92 -7.19
C ASP A 47 -25.09 -10.22 -7.12
N ASN A 48 -24.43 -11.36 -6.87
CA ASN A 48 -25.11 -12.65 -6.80
C ASN A 48 -25.22 -13.15 -5.34
N PRO A 49 -26.40 -13.02 -4.69
CA PRO A 49 -26.64 -13.55 -3.36
C PRO A 49 -26.52 -15.08 -3.26
N ALA A 50 -26.39 -15.80 -4.38
CA ALA A 50 -26.09 -17.23 -4.39
C ALA A 50 -24.68 -17.59 -3.90
N TYR A 51 -23.74 -16.63 -3.82
CA TYR A 51 -22.37 -16.90 -3.37
C TYR A 51 -22.12 -16.54 -1.89
N PHE A 52 -23.01 -15.78 -1.25
CA PHE A 52 -22.83 -15.33 0.13
C PHE A 52 -24.01 -15.77 1.01
N GLU A 53 -23.88 -16.95 1.61
CA GLU A 53 -24.84 -17.42 2.61
C GLU A 53 -24.63 -16.70 3.95
N HIS A 54 -25.44 -15.67 4.21
CA HIS A 54 -25.35 -14.82 5.40
C HIS A 54 -25.65 -15.54 6.72
N ASN A 55 -26.09 -16.80 6.67
CA ASN A 55 -26.62 -17.53 7.81
C ASN A 55 -25.78 -18.76 8.19
N SER A 56 -24.54 -18.84 7.70
CA SER A 56 -23.68 -20.00 7.89
C SER A 56 -22.61 -19.75 8.96
N GLN A 57 -22.38 -20.72 9.84
CA GLN A 57 -21.30 -20.70 10.84
C GLN A 57 -19.95 -21.11 10.22
N TYR A 58 -19.75 -20.84 8.94
CA TYR A 58 -18.52 -21.17 8.24
C TYR A 58 -17.56 -20.00 8.30
N ASP A 59 -16.31 -20.31 8.63
CA ASP A 59 -15.19 -19.40 8.45
C ASP A 59 -14.59 -19.64 7.06
N TYR A 60 -14.41 -18.56 6.29
CA TYR A 60 -13.84 -18.59 4.94
C TYR A 60 -12.32 -18.44 4.99
N TYR A 61 -11.62 -19.33 4.30
CA TYR A 61 -10.16 -19.35 4.21
C TYR A 61 -9.71 -19.37 2.76
N GLU A 62 -8.72 -18.53 2.45
CA GLU A 62 -8.11 -18.48 1.12
C GLU A 62 -6.78 -19.19 1.11
N ARG A 63 -6.55 -19.96 0.06
CA ARG A 63 -5.22 -20.45 -0.24
C ARG A 63 -4.45 -19.28 -0.84
N SER A 64 -3.41 -18.84 -0.15
CA SER A 64 -2.44 -17.92 -0.74
C SER A 64 -1.89 -18.56 -2.01
N ASP A 65 -2.06 -17.91 -3.16
CA ASP A 65 -1.53 -18.36 -4.46
C ASP A 65 0.01 -18.41 -4.42
N MET A 66 0.54 -19.50 -3.85
CA MET A 66 1.92 -19.94 -4.01
C MET A 66 2.08 -20.73 -5.31
N SER A 67 1.11 -20.66 -6.23
CA SER A 67 1.19 -21.27 -7.56
C SER A 67 1.93 -20.37 -8.56
N ALA A 68 3.17 -19.98 -8.22
CA ALA A 68 4.22 -19.91 -9.22
C ALA A 68 4.86 -21.30 -9.22
N GLY A 69 4.92 -21.97 -10.37
CA GLY A 69 5.25 -23.39 -10.51
C GLY A 69 6.61 -23.81 -9.92
N PRO A 70 6.93 -25.12 -9.98
CA PRO A 70 8.14 -25.69 -9.40
C PRO A 70 9.37 -25.25 -10.22
N GLY A 71 9.88 -24.06 -9.96
CA GLY A 71 11.17 -23.58 -10.42
C GLY A 71 12.19 -23.64 -9.27
N PRO A 72 13.41 -24.14 -9.48
CA PRO A 72 14.45 -24.15 -8.45
C PRO A 72 15.06 -22.74 -8.39
N GLY A 73 14.38 -21.83 -7.71
CA GLY A 73 14.89 -20.52 -7.34
C GLY A 73 14.70 -20.31 -5.83
N PRO A 74 15.58 -19.54 -5.16
CA PRO A 74 15.36 -19.19 -3.76
C PRO A 74 13.99 -18.51 -3.69
N ALA A 75 13.15 -18.93 -2.74
CA ALA A 75 11.79 -18.44 -2.52
C ALA A 75 11.81 -16.90 -2.42
N SER A 76 11.65 -16.27 -3.58
CA SER A 76 11.45 -14.84 -3.70
C SER A 76 10.11 -14.56 -3.07
N ALA A 77 10.08 -13.58 -2.17
CA ALA A 77 8.90 -13.03 -1.55
C ALA A 77 7.97 -12.34 -2.57
N SER A 78 7.63 -13.02 -3.67
CA SER A 78 6.60 -12.60 -4.63
C SER A 78 5.24 -13.17 -4.24
N ALA A 79 4.91 -13.04 -2.96
CA ALA A 79 3.52 -13.02 -2.54
C ALA A 79 2.99 -11.64 -2.92
N ASP A 80 2.26 -11.56 -4.04
CA ASP A 80 1.44 -10.41 -4.43
C ASP A 80 2.18 -9.05 -4.31
N CYS A 81 3.25 -8.88 -5.12
CA CYS A 81 4.08 -7.68 -5.10
C CYS A 81 3.27 -6.43 -5.51
N MET A 82 2.74 -5.72 -4.53
CA MET A 82 2.24 -4.36 -4.67
C MET A 82 3.42 -3.40 -4.58
N GLU A 83 3.78 -2.78 -5.70
CA GLU A 83 4.78 -1.72 -5.74
C GLU A 83 4.08 -0.38 -5.49
N VAL A 84 4.57 0.38 -4.53
CA VAL A 84 3.98 1.65 -4.12
C VAL A 84 4.99 2.76 -4.23
N THR A 85 4.59 3.85 -4.86
CA THR A 85 5.42 5.03 -5.04
C THR A 85 4.66 6.27 -4.57
N GLN A 86 5.35 7.18 -3.89
CA GLN A 86 4.82 8.48 -3.49
C GLN A 86 5.59 9.61 -4.16
N THR A 87 4.89 10.62 -4.65
CA THR A 87 5.47 11.86 -5.19
C THR A 87 4.85 13.05 -4.48
N CYS A 88 5.67 14.01 -4.07
CA CYS A 88 5.23 15.18 -3.31
C CYS A 88 5.43 16.44 -4.14
N THR A 89 4.39 17.29 -4.24
CA THR A 89 4.47 18.60 -4.89
C THR A 89 3.93 19.68 -3.94
N PRO A 90 4.24 20.97 -4.16
CA PRO A 90 3.65 22.05 -3.35
C PRO A 90 2.10 22.08 -3.37
N GLU A 91 1.48 21.44 -4.36
CA GLU A 91 0.03 21.34 -4.52
C GLU A 91 -0.58 20.15 -3.75
N GLY A 92 0.22 19.15 -3.37
CA GLY A 92 -0.25 17.97 -2.67
C GLY A 92 0.68 16.76 -2.76
N MET A 93 0.09 15.57 -2.68
CA MET A 93 0.77 14.28 -2.78
C MET A 93 0.15 13.47 -3.91
N GLU A 94 0.93 12.58 -4.50
CA GLU A 94 0.47 11.59 -5.46
C GLU A 94 0.88 10.21 -4.96
N PHE A 95 -0.09 9.32 -4.84
CA PHE A 95 0.09 7.93 -4.48
C PHE A 95 -0.09 7.07 -5.72
N SER A 96 0.92 6.27 -6.06
CA SER A 96 0.88 5.34 -7.17
C SER A 96 0.98 3.91 -6.65
N LEU A 97 0.04 3.08 -7.05
CA LEU A 97 -0.01 1.65 -6.77
C LEU A 97 0.17 0.90 -8.08
N ARG A 98 1.15 -0.01 -8.11
CA ARG A 98 1.34 -0.94 -9.20
C ARG A 98 1.16 -2.38 -8.71
N THR A 99 0.26 -3.10 -9.36
CA THR A 99 -0.11 -4.48 -9.06
C THR A 99 0.33 -5.39 -10.20
N SER A 100 0.59 -6.67 -9.90
CA SER A 100 0.84 -7.70 -10.91
C SER A 100 -0.42 -8.06 -11.71
N GLU A 101 -1.59 -7.88 -11.11
CA GLU A 101 -2.91 -8.17 -11.68
C GLU A 101 -3.74 -6.90 -11.88
N ALA A 102 -4.84 -7.02 -12.63
CA ALA A 102 -5.80 -5.94 -12.83
C ALA A 102 -6.44 -5.50 -11.49
N PHE A 103 -6.38 -4.20 -11.20
CA PHE A 103 -6.94 -3.62 -9.97
C PHE A 103 -8.35 -3.10 -10.21
N TYR A 104 -9.34 -3.70 -9.53
CA TYR A 104 -10.76 -3.30 -9.55
C TYR A 104 -11.24 -2.78 -8.20
N GLY A 105 -10.35 -2.66 -7.23
CA GLY A 105 -10.67 -2.15 -5.91
C GLY A 105 -10.75 -0.63 -5.88
N ARG A 106 -10.71 -0.05 -4.68
CA ARG A 106 -10.73 1.38 -4.44
C ARG A 106 -9.50 1.81 -3.65
N ILE A 107 -8.95 2.97 -4.00
CA ILE A 107 -7.89 3.64 -3.25
C ILE A 107 -8.45 4.95 -2.74
N TYR A 108 -8.38 5.23 -1.45
CA TYR A 108 -8.95 6.45 -0.87
C TYR A 108 -8.17 6.95 0.33
N THR A 109 -8.34 8.23 0.66
CA THR A 109 -7.75 8.82 1.87
C THR A 109 -8.63 8.56 3.10
N TYR A 110 -8.00 8.27 4.23
CA TYR A 110 -8.68 7.85 5.45
C TYR A 110 -9.65 8.93 5.94
N GLY A 111 -10.93 8.56 6.07
CA GLY A 111 -12.01 9.49 6.45
C GLY A 111 -12.61 10.30 5.29
N PHE A 112 -12.12 10.13 4.05
CA PHE A 112 -12.56 10.87 2.86
C PHE A 112 -12.87 9.90 1.70
N TYR A 113 -13.69 8.89 2.00
CA TYR A 113 -14.04 7.80 1.07
C TYR A 113 -14.76 8.27 -0.20
N ASP A 114 -15.72 9.20 -0.09
CA ASP A 114 -16.53 9.67 -1.23
C ASP A 114 -15.98 10.92 -1.92
N SER A 115 -14.92 11.52 -1.39
CA SER A 115 -14.43 12.82 -1.88
C SER A 115 -12.99 12.78 -2.41
N CYS A 116 -12.16 11.85 -1.95
CA CYS A 116 -10.77 11.74 -2.38
C CYS A 116 -10.38 10.27 -2.54
N PHE A 117 -10.77 9.73 -3.68
CA PHE A 117 -10.63 8.34 -4.05
C PHE A 117 -10.27 8.16 -5.52
N PHE A 118 -9.83 6.95 -5.84
CA PHE A 118 -9.61 6.42 -7.16
C PHE A 118 -10.29 5.05 -7.24
N ASP A 119 -11.12 4.86 -8.27
CA ASP A 119 -11.75 3.58 -8.57
C ASP A 119 -10.91 2.80 -9.58
N GLY A 120 -10.59 1.56 -9.22
CA GLY A 120 -9.88 0.62 -10.06
C GLY A 120 -10.64 0.34 -11.35
N ASN A 121 -9.96 0.45 -12.47
CA ASN A 121 -10.50 0.27 -13.81
C ASN A 121 -9.97 -1.00 -14.50
N GLY A 122 -9.38 -1.92 -13.73
CA GLY A 122 -8.70 -3.11 -14.26
C GLY A 122 -7.28 -2.84 -14.78
N GLY A 123 -6.75 -1.62 -14.60
CA GLY A 123 -5.35 -1.33 -14.86
C GLY A 123 -4.42 -1.97 -13.82
N THR A 124 -3.16 -2.15 -14.19
CA THR A 124 -2.10 -2.61 -13.27
C THR A 124 -1.38 -1.44 -12.58
N THR A 125 -1.66 -0.21 -12.97
CA THR A 125 -1.12 1.01 -12.36
C THR A 125 -2.27 1.94 -12.05
N SER A 126 -2.38 2.34 -10.79
CA SER A 126 -3.45 3.17 -10.25
C SER A 126 -2.84 4.39 -9.55
N VAL A 127 -3.37 5.58 -9.82
CA VAL A 127 -2.79 6.83 -9.30
C VAL A 127 -3.87 7.65 -8.60
N LEU A 128 -3.68 7.90 -7.30
CA LEU A 128 -4.51 8.79 -6.49
C LEU A 128 -3.78 10.11 -6.26
N ARG A 129 -4.38 11.22 -6.70
CA ARG A 129 -3.94 12.57 -6.38
C ARG A 129 -4.60 13.05 -5.11
N ILE A 130 -3.77 13.49 -4.17
CA ILE A 130 -4.14 13.86 -2.81
C ILE A 130 -3.83 15.34 -2.65
N SER A 131 -4.86 16.15 -2.43
CA SER A 131 -4.68 17.60 -2.27
C SER A 131 -3.89 17.94 -1.00
N ARG A 132 -3.21 19.08 -1.01
CA ARG A 132 -2.60 19.68 0.19
C ARG A 132 -3.62 19.96 1.30
N ALA A 133 -3.13 20.36 2.48
CA ALA A 133 -3.99 20.88 3.54
C ALA A 133 -4.87 22.03 3.02
N ASN A 134 -6.17 21.95 3.28
CA ASN A 134 -7.22 22.86 2.78
C ASN A 134 -7.39 22.92 1.25
N GLY A 135 -6.78 22.00 0.49
CA GLY A 135 -6.97 21.87 -0.94
C GLY A 135 -8.33 21.27 -1.32
N PHE A 136 -8.64 21.31 -2.62
CA PHE A 136 -9.82 20.69 -3.21
C PHE A 136 -9.42 19.65 -4.27
N PRO A 137 -10.03 18.45 -4.30
CA PRO A 137 -11.03 17.94 -3.35
C PRO A 137 -10.46 17.79 -1.93
N ARG A 138 -11.31 17.74 -0.90
CA ARG A 138 -10.82 17.56 0.47
C ARG A 138 -10.34 16.12 0.66
N CYS A 139 -9.06 15.95 0.97
CA CYS A 139 -8.41 14.65 1.16
C CYS A 139 -7.94 14.40 2.61
N GLY A 140 -8.19 15.32 3.54
CA GLY A 140 -7.77 15.15 4.95
C GLY A 140 -6.28 15.30 5.23
N THR A 141 -5.51 15.83 4.27
CA THR A 141 -4.08 16.07 4.43
C THR A 141 -3.81 17.00 5.60
N GLN A 142 -2.97 16.53 6.52
CA GLN A 142 -2.52 17.31 7.66
C GLN A 142 -1.15 17.91 7.34
N GLN A 143 -0.93 19.15 7.75
CA GLN A 143 0.34 19.85 7.56
C GLN A 143 0.90 20.25 8.93
N TYR A 144 2.12 19.80 9.21
CA TYR A 144 2.86 20.08 10.44
C TYR A 144 4.22 20.69 10.06
N GLY A 145 4.33 22.01 10.13
CA GLY A 145 5.52 22.73 9.65
C GLY A 145 5.77 22.43 8.18
N ASP A 146 6.96 21.91 7.87
CA ASP A 146 7.39 21.56 6.52
C ASP A 146 6.99 20.13 6.11
N ALA A 147 6.23 19.40 6.95
CA ALA A 147 5.75 18.07 6.64
C ALA A 147 4.26 18.06 6.26
N MET A 148 3.90 17.36 5.20
CA MET A 148 2.51 17.00 4.88
C MET A 148 2.32 15.48 5.05
N THR A 149 1.23 15.08 5.71
CA THR A 149 0.92 13.66 5.96
C THR A 149 -0.52 13.31 5.60
N ASN A 150 -0.72 12.07 5.15
CA ASN A 150 -2.03 11.49 4.86
C ASN A 150 -1.99 9.97 5.05
N ILE A 151 -3.14 9.35 5.29
CA ILE A 151 -3.26 7.89 5.35
C ILE A 151 -4.08 7.45 4.15
N VAL A 152 -3.49 6.64 3.27
CA VAL A 152 -4.16 6.05 2.12
C VAL A 152 -4.57 4.63 2.45
N VAL A 153 -5.81 4.28 2.10
CA VAL A 153 -6.36 2.93 2.21
C VAL A 153 -6.49 2.37 0.81
N VAL A 154 -5.90 1.21 0.57
CA VAL A 154 -6.10 0.39 -0.62
C VAL A 154 -6.99 -0.76 -0.21
N GLN A 155 -8.15 -0.85 -0.86
CA GLN A 155 -9.17 -1.85 -0.60
C GLN A 155 -9.44 -2.62 -1.88
N PHE A 156 -9.21 -3.93 -1.88
CA PHE A 156 -9.46 -4.81 -3.02
C PHE A 156 -10.91 -5.26 -3.09
N ASN A 157 -11.61 -5.31 -1.95
CA ASN A 157 -12.99 -5.73 -1.86
C ASN A 157 -13.81 -4.76 -1.00
N ASP A 158 -14.94 -4.27 -1.52
CA ASP A 158 -15.75 -3.23 -0.86
C ASP A 158 -16.46 -3.69 0.43
N TYR A 159 -16.70 -4.99 0.58
CA TYR A 159 -17.53 -5.52 1.67
C TYR A 159 -16.73 -6.29 2.73
N VAL A 160 -15.64 -6.95 2.33
CA VAL A 160 -14.85 -7.78 3.24
C VAL A 160 -13.43 -7.25 3.32
N GLN A 161 -12.97 -7.02 4.54
CA GLN A 161 -11.56 -6.70 4.78
C GLN A 161 -10.73 -7.96 4.67
N THR A 162 -9.83 -7.97 3.69
CA THR A 162 -8.92 -9.07 3.44
C THR A 162 -7.52 -8.74 3.92
N SER A 163 -6.65 -9.75 3.99
CA SER A 163 -5.22 -9.53 4.24
C SER A 163 -4.53 -8.75 3.10
N ARG A 164 -5.17 -8.59 1.93
CA ARG A 164 -4.66 -7.80 0.80
C ARG A 164 -4.92 -6.30 0.97
N ASP A 165 -5.90 -5.93 1.79
CA ASP A 165 -6.18 -4.52 2.08
C ASP A 165 -5.05 -3.93 2.94
N LYS A 166 -4.61 -2.72 2.58
CA LYS A 166 -3.46 -2.06 3.20
C LYS A 166 -3.73 -0.60 3.47
N LYS A 167 -3.13 -0.11 4.56
CA LYS A 167 -3.08 1.30 4.91
C LYS A 167 -1.65 1.79 4.82
N TYR A 168 -1.44 2.87 4.07
CA TYR A 168 -0.15 3.50 3.86
C TYR A 168 -0.15 4.86 4.54
N ASN A 169 0.80 5.08 5.46
CA ASN A 169 1.02 6.39 6.04
C ASN A 169 2.01 7.15 5.14
N LEU A 170 1.50 8.14 4.41
CA LEU A 170 2.29 9.01 3.56
C LEU A 170 2.80 10.19 4.37
N THR A 171 4.09 10.46 4.24
CA THR A 171 4.71 11.66 4.80
C THR A 171 5.66 12.26 3.76
N CYS A 172 5.44 13.54 3.46
CA CYS A 172 6.22 14.34 2.54
C CYS A 172 6.87 15.48 3.31
N TYR A 173 8.18 15.67 3.13
CA TYR A 173 8.91 16.80 3.70
C TYR A 173 9.26 17.80 2.59
N PHE A 174 8.89 19.06 2.79
CA PHE A 174 9.21 20.20 1.93
C PHE A 174 10.32 21.05 2.54
N SER A 175 11.34 20.40 3.12
CA SER A 175 12.61 21.08 3.34
C SER A 175 13.17 21.46 1.97
N GLY A 176 13.39 22.76 1.73
CA GLY A 176 13.92 23.25 0.45
C GLY A 176 15.23 22.53 0.09
N PRO A 177 15.57 22.38 -1.21
CA PRO A 177 16.90 21.93 -1.58
C PRO A 177 17.93 22.95 -1.10
N GLY A 178 18.63 22.62 -0.01
CA GLY A 178 19.73 23.41 0.52
C GLY A 178 20.37 22.71 1.73
N GLU A 179 21.70 22.59 1.68
CA GLU A 179 22.59 22.24 2.79
C GLU A 179 22.72 20.77 3.21
N ALA A 180 23.47 20.02 2.39
CA ALA A 180 24.67 19.40 2.94
C ALA A 180 25.86 19.71 2.02
N VAL A 181 26.60 20.77 2.32
CA VAL A 181 27.94 20.95 1.75
C VAL A 181 28.86 19.97 2.46
N VAL A 182 29.28 18.91 1.76
CA VAL A 182 30.43 18.11 2.17
C VAL A 182 31.36 18.00 0.97
N THR A 183 32.24 18.98 0.80
CA THR A 183 33.48 18.77 0.06
C THR A 183 34.57 18.42 1.06
N SER A 184 34.77 17.12 1.33
CA SER A 184 35.98 16.67 2.00
C SER A 184 37.11 16.56 0.98
N ASN A 185 37.83 17.65 0.75
CA ASN A 185 39.18 17.51 0.21
C ASN A 185 40.12 17.43 1.40
N TYR A 186 40.51 16.21 1.73
CA TYR A 186 41.69 15.94 2.56
C TYR A 186 42.90 16.54 1.83
N LEU A 187 43.33 17.73 2.28
CA LEU A 187 44.60 18.29 1.82
C LEU A 187 45.68 17.71 2.72
N ASP A 188 46.34 16.65 2.26
CA ASP A 188 47.67 16.34 2.79
C ASP A 188 48.63 17.46 2.35
N THR A 189 49.43 17.80 3.33
CA THR A 189 50.40 18.87 3.46
C THR A 189 51.48 18.92 2.36
N LYS A 190 51.79 20.15 1.95
CA LYS A 190 53.07 20.76 1.50
C LYS A 190 52.81 21.68 0.30
N THR A 191 53.16 22.96 0.24
CA THR A 191 54.02 23.87 1.03
C THR A 191 53.78 25.27 0.43
N ASP A 192 53.98 26.30 1.26
CA ASP A 192 54.30 27.70 0.91
C ASP A 192 53.23 28.63 0.28
N GLY A 193 52.58 29.43 1.14
CA GLY A 193 52.61 30.89 0.97
C GLY A 193 51.39 31.62 0.38
N ARG A 194 50.19 31.51 0.97
CA ARG A 194 49.24 32.64 1.15
C ARG A 194 48.04 32.20 2.00
N HIS A 195 47.80 32.88 3.13
CA HIS A 195 46.68 32.58 4.02
C HIS A 195 45.40 33.29 3.52
N PRO A 196 44.25 32.61 3.34
CA PRO A 196 42.97 33.29 3.16
C PRO A 196 42.40 33.67 4.54
N THR A 197 41.99 34.92 4.64
CA THR A 197 41.41 35.59 5.81
C THR A 197 40.12 34.94 6.29
N GLN A 198 39.91 34.92 7.62
CA GLN A 198 38.65 34.52 8.26
C GLN A 198 37.55 35.53 7.92
N ILE A 199 36.35 35.05 7.58
CA ILE A 199 35.17 35.92 7.43
C ILE A 199 34.54 36.06 8.81
N GLU A 200 34.94 37.16 9.44
CA GLU A 200 34.38 37.71 10.66
C GLU A 200 32.89 38.04 10.46
N HIS A 201 32.13 37.90 11.53
CA HIS A 201 30.68 38.03 11.59
C HIS A 201 30.16 39.35 11.00
N LEU A 202 29.14 39.29 10.16
CA LEU A 202 28.27 40.43 9.89
C LEU A 202 26.85 40.10 10.38
N PRO A 203 26.23 40.96 11.21
CA PRO A 203 24.93 40.69 11.80
C PRO A 203 23.82 40.99 10.78
N ALA A 204 22.77 40.18 10.76
CA ALA A 204 21.58 40.50 9.99
C ALA A 204 20.66 41.41 10.81
N GLN A 205 20.85 42.72 10.67
CA GLN A 205 19.85 43.73 11.03
C GLN A 205 19.59 44.63 9.82
N ASN A 206 18.42 44.52 9.18
CA ASN A 206 17.28 45.38 9.48
C ASN A 206 16.11 45.19 8.52
N ILE A 207 14.95 45.50 9.08
CA ILE A 207 13.59 45.31 8.60
C ILE A 207 12.99 46.71 8.24
N LEU A 208 12.20 46.76 7.14
CA LEU A 208 11.12 47.70 6.71
C LEU A 208 11.35 49.12 6.09
N THR A 209 10.81 49.26 4.84
CA THR A 209 9.92 50.30 4.21
C THR A 209 10.40 51.61 3.51
N SER A 210 9.74 51.88 2.34
CA SER A 210 9.43 53.10 1.51
C SER A 210 10.55 54.12 1.20
N ASN A 211 10.74 54.70 0.00
CA ASN A 211 9.92 54.92 -1.21
C ASN A 211 10.64 54.50 -2.49
#